data_AF-A0A183ECS8-F1
#
_entry.id   AF-A0A183ECS8-F1
#
_cell.length_a   1.000
_cell.length_b   1.000
_cell.length_c   1.000
_cell.angle_alpha   90.00
_cell.angle_beta   90.00
_cell.angle_gamma   90.00
#
_symmetry.space_group_name_H-M   'P 1'
#
loop_
_entity.id
_entity.type
_entity.pdbx_description
1 polymer ?
#
loop_
_entity_poly.entity_id
_entity_poly.type
_entity_poly.pdbx_seq_one_letter_code
_entity_poly.pdbx_strand_id
1 'polypeptide(L)'
;MSALFRSYSRYNKNRIGEKHRVLVCELATDRQHYVGHNKCYEHFLIPSQKCLLGSWVHVRIVDVSKFYMKATLLNYDSCVFLDSALSRIQDFTSNFWLTALSTLVSLFVFWFFML
;
A
#
# COMPACT_ATOMS: atom_id res chain seq x y z
N MET A 1 -10.42 33.29 -15.85
CA MET A 1 -10.44 31.94 -16.47
C MET A 1 -11.31 32.02 -17.73
N SER A 2 -10.79 31.71 -18.93
CA SER A 2 -11.54 31.85 -20.20
C SER A 2 -12.53 30.69 -20.46
N ALA A 3 -13.49 30.89 -21.36
CA ALA A 3 -14.50 29.87 -21.72
C ALA A 3 -13.87 28.58 -22.29
N LEU A 4 -12.78 28.71 -23.06
CA LEU A 4 -12.05 27.58 -23.64
C LEU A 4 -11.47 26.66 -22.56
N PHE A 5 -10.96 27.22 -21.46
CA PHE A 5 -10.51 26.39 -20.36
C PHE A 5 -11.66 25.66 -19.67
N ARG A 6 -12.90 26.14 -19.72
CA ARG A 6 -14.04 25.49 -19.04
C ARG A 6 -14.64 24.36 -19.88
N SER A 7 -14.50 24.40 -21.20
CA SER A 7 -15.18 23.47 -22.11
C SER A 7 -14.47 22.13 -22.28
N TYR A 8 -13.15 22.06 -22.12
CA TYR A 8 -12.44 20.78 -22.28
C TYR A 8 -12.57 19.88 -21.03
N SER A 9 -12.69 18.57 -21.25
CA SER A 9 -12.58 17.54 -20.22
C SER A 9 -11.46 16.56 -20.59
N ARG A 10 -10.62 16.20 -19.62
CA ARG A 10 -9.56 15.19 -19.82
C ARG A 10 -10.13 13.78 -19.81
N TYR A 11 -11.07 13.52 -18.91
CA TYR A 11 -11.60 12.18 -18.67
C TYR A 11 -13.03 12.09 -19.19
N ASN A 12 -13.34 10.96 -19.83
CA ASN A 12 -14.66 10.66 -20.35
C ASN A 12 -15.48 9.85 -19.32
N LYS A 13 -16.80 10.06 -19.30
CA LYS A 13 -17.72 9.32 -18.41
C LYS A 13 -17.70 7.81 -18.65
N ASN A 14 -17.30 7.37 -19.85
CA ASN A 14 -17.22 5.97 -20.22
C ASN A 14 -16.17 5.18 -19.41
N ARG A 15 -15.27 5.87 -18.69
CA ARG A 15 -14.27 5.24 -17.84
C ARG A 15 -14.79 4.80 -16.47
N ILE A 16 -16.00 5.23 -16.11
CA ILE A 16 -16.66 4.78 -14.87
C ILE A 16 -16.80 3.26 -14.93
N GLY A 17 -16.37 2.59 -13.87
CA GLY A 17 -16.34 1.12 -13.79
C GLY A 17 -15.02 0.47 -14.21
N GLU A 18 -14.12 1.18 -14.89
CA GLU A 18 -12.79 0.65 -15.21
C GLU A 18 -11.99 0.34 -13.93
N LYS A 19 -11.20 -0.74 -13.98
CA LYS A 19 -10.33 -1.16 -12.90
C LYS A 19 -8.89 -0.75 -13.21
N HIS A 20 -8.22 -0.13 -12.25
CA HIS A 20 -6.85 0.36 -12.40
C HIS A 20 -6.00 -0.07 -11.20
N ARG A 21 -4.72 -0.30 -11.46
CA ARG A 21 -3.70 -0.48 -10.41
C ARG A 21 -3.00 0.87 -10.21
N VAL A 22 -3.04 1.37 -8.98
CA VAL A 22 -2.68 2.75 -8.63
C VAL A 22 -1.73 2.74 -7.44
N LEU A 23 -0.66 3.53 -7.50
CA LEU A 23 0.23 3.79 -6.38
C LEU A 23 -0.34 4.94 -5.55
N VAL A 24 -0.51 4.74 -4.26
CA VAL A 24 -0.97 5.78 -3.34
C VAL A 24 0.24 6.60 -2.88
N CYS A 25 0.26 7.90 -3.15
CA CYS A 25 1.45 8.74 -2.95
C CYS A 25 1.30 9.73 -1.80
N GLU A 26 0.13 10.37 -1.68
CA GLU A 26 -0.06 11.49 -0.76
C GLU A 26 -1.48 11.51 -0.17
N LEU A 27 -1.63 12.14 1.00
CA LEU A 27 -2.93 12.47 1.57
C LEU A 27 -3.42 13.79 0.95
N ALA A 28 -4.62 13.79 0.39
CA ALA A 28 -5.20 14.99 -0.18
C ALA A 28 -5.45 16.06 0.89
N THR A 29 -5.53 17.32 0.46
CA THR A 29 -5.73 18.48 1.34
C THR A 29 -7.01 18.37 2.19
N ASP A 30 -8.03 17.67 1.68
CA ASP A 30 -9.29 17.43 2.39
C ASP A 30 -9.17 16.43 3.55
N ARG A 31 -8.04 15.72 3.67
CA ARG A 31 -7.77 14.63 4.62
C ARG A 31 -8.76 13.45 4.56
N GLN A 32 -9.64 13.44 3.58
CA GLN A 32 -10.66 12.40 3.37
C GLN A 32 -10.28 11.44 2.25
N HIS A 33 -9.38 11.86 1.36
CA HIS A 33 -8.92 11.05 0.25
C HIS A 33 -7.39 10.97 0.20
N TYR A 34 -6.87 9.88 -0.35
CA TYR A 34 -5.52 9.81 -0.87
C TYR A 34 -5.51 10.15 -2.35
N VAL A 35 -4.39 10.74 -2.79
CA VAL A 35 -4.08 10.89 -4.20
C VAL A 35 -3.19 9.72 -4.62
N GLY A 36 -3.58 9.09 -5.72
CA GLY A 36 -2.80 8.03 -6.33
C GLY A 36 -2.65 8.20 -7.84
N HIS A 37 -1.63 7.54 -8.37
CA HIS A 37 -1.28 7.55 -9.77
C HIS A 37 -1.12 6.16 -10.37
N ASN A 38 -1.60 5.97 -11.60
CA ASN A 38 -1.27 4.79 -12.40
C ASN A 38 0.04 5.02 -13.19
N LYS A 39 0.46 4.05 -14.01
CA LYS A 39 1.65 4.18 -14.87
C LYS A 39 1.57 5.37 -15.85
N CYS A 40 0.36 5.81 -16.20
CA CYS A 40 0.12 6.95 -17.08
C CYS A 40 0.02 8.29 -16.30
N TYR A 41 0.35 8.30 -15.01
CA TYR A 41 0.27 9.47 -14.13
C TYR A 41 -1.13 10.12 -14.09
N GLU A 42 -2.18 9.33 -14.28
CA GLU A 42 -3.54 9.81 -14.11
C GLU A 42 -3.85 10.04 -12.64
N HIS A 43 -4.76 10.96 -12.34
CA HIS A 43 -5.02 11.42 -10.97
C HIS A 43 -6.25 10.71 -10.39
N PHE A 44 -6.04 9.92 -9.34
CA PHE A 44 -7.09 9.17 -8.66
C PHE A 44 -7.29 9.67 -7.23
N LEU A 45 -8.54 9.88 -6.83
CA LEU A 45 -8.94 10.10 -5.44
C LEU A 45 -9.49 8.81 -4.85
N ILE A 46 -8.86 8.33 -3.79
CA ILE A 46 -9.15 7.05 -3.13
C ILE A 46 -9.54 7.35 -1.68
N PRO A 47 -10.59 6.73 -1.10
CA PRO A 47 -10.99 7.01 0.29
C PRO A 47 -9.87 6.70 1.29
N SER A 48 -9.66 7.59 2.28
CA SER A 48 -8.54 7.51 3.24
C SER A 48 -8.73 6.52 4.41
N GLN A 49 -9.72 5.63 4.33
CA GLN A 49 -10.18 4.78 5.43
C GLN A 49 -9.15 3.75 5.94
N LYS A 50 -8.04 3.54 5.21
CA LYS A 50 -6.99 2.56 5.53
C LYS A 50 -5.61 3.20 5.35
N CYS A 51 -4.60 2.75 6.11
CA CYS A 51 -3.22 3.19 5.91
C CYS A 51 -2.65 2.59 4.62
N LEU A 52 -2.84 3.27 3.49
CA LEU A 52 -2.49 2.78 2.14
C LEU A 52 -1.34 3.53 1.50
N LEU A 53 -0.78 4.53 2.19
CA LEU A 53 0.30 5.38 1.66
C LEU A 53 1.51 4.52 1.25
N GLY A 54 2.08 4.80 0.08
CA GLY A 54 3.21 4.06 -0.49
C GLY A 54 2.85 2.68 -1.05
N SER A 55 1.58 2.26 -1.01
CA SER A 55 1.15 0.94 -1.46
C SER A 55 0.52 0.98 -2.85
N TRP A 56 0.68 -0.10 -3.60
CA TRP A 56 -0.05 -0.33 -4.85
C TRP A 56 -1.40 -0.97 -4.55
N VAL A 57 -2.48 -0.32 -4.98
CA VAL A 57 -3.85 -0.77 -4.74
C VAL A 57 -4.62 -0.95 -6.04
N HIS A 58 -5.59 -1.88 -6.03
CA HIS A 58 -6.54 -2.04 -7.11
C HIS A 58 -7.79 -1.23 -6.80
N VAL A 59 -8.19 -0.38 -7.75
CA VAL A 59 -9.33 0.52 -7.58
C VAL A 59 -10.28 0.40 -8.76
N ARG A 60 -11.54 0.75 -8.53
CA ARG A 60 -12.57 0.92 -9.55
C ARG A 60 -13.01 2.36 -9.59
N ILE A 61 -13.03 2.96 -10.77
CA ILE A 61 -13.53 4.33 -10.95
C ILE A 61 -15.03 4.35 -10.68
N VAL A 62 -15.48 5.24 -9.80
CA VAL A 62 -16.90 5.46 -9.48
C VAL A 62 -17.44 6.76 -10.05
N ASP A 63 -16.59 7.77 -10.17
CA ASP A 63 -16.97 9.08 -10.69
C ASP A 63 -15.78 9.77 -11.36
N VAL A 64 -16.07 10.65 -12.29
CA VAL A 64 -15.09 11.31 -13.15
C VAL A 64 -15.33 12.81 -13.14
N SER A 65 -14.31 13.56 -12.77
CA SER A 65 -14.29 15.01 -12.85
C SER A 65 -13.30 15.47 -13.93
N LYS A 66 -13.23 16.77 -14.16
CA LYS A 66 -12.32 17.35 -15.14
C LYS A 66 -10.85 17.09 -14.82
N PHE A 67 -10.50 17.10 -13.53
CA PHE A 67 -9.11 17.05 -13.06
C PHE A 67 -8.72 15.73 -12.40
N TYR A 68 -9.70 14.94 -11.94
CA TYR A 68 -9.47 13.72 -11.19
C TYR A 68 -10.53 12.66 -11.50
N MET A 69 -10.21 11.41 -11.15
CA MET A 69 -11.15 10.30 -11.11
C MET A 69 -11.32 9.86 -9.67
N LYS A 70 -12.56 9.81 -9.16
CA LYS A 70 -12.86 9.19 -7.87
C LYS A 70 -12.92 7.70 -8.05
N ALA A 71 -12.29 6.97 -7.16
CA ALA A 71 -12.23 5.53 -7.22
C ALA A 71 -12.44 4.90 -5.85
N THR A 72 -13.12 3.76 -5.84
CA THR A 72 -13.27 2.92 -4.65
C THR A 72 -12.28 1.79 -4.71
N LEU A 73 -11.75 1.39 -3.55
CA LEU A 73 -10.91 0.21 -3.44
C LEU A 73 -11.70 -1.03 -3.87
N LEU A 74 -11.11 -1.83 -4.74
CA LEU A 74 -11.58 -3.18 -5.00
C LEU A 74 -11.08 -4.02 -3.82
N ASN A 75 -12.00 -4.64 -3.08
CA ASN A 75 -11.62 -5.55 -1.99
C ASN A 75 -10.64 -6.61 -2.52
N TYR A 76 -9.41 -6.55 -2.03
CA TYR A 76 -8.48 -7.67 -1.96
C TYR A 76 -7.74 -7.58 -0.62
N ASP A 77 -7.83 -8.70 0.09
CA ASP A 77 -7.50 -9.05 1.47
C ASP A 77 -6.78 -8.03 2.36
N SER A 78 -7.42 -7.77 3.49
CA SER A 78 -6.88 -7.27 4.78
C SER A 78 -5.59 -7.97 5.25
N CYS A 79 -5.19 -9.03 4.55
CA CYS A 79 -4.05 -9.84 4.84
C CYS A 79 -2.73 -9.13 4.54
N VAL A 80 -2.55 -8.31 3.49
CA VAL A 80 -1.18 -7.88 3.10
C VAL A 80 -0.43 -7.07 4.19
N PHE A 81 -1.11 -6.24 4.99
CA PHE A 81 -0.47 -5.52 6.10
C PHE A 81 -0.27 -6.40 7.35
N LEU A 82 -1.30 -7.16 7.73
CA LEU A 82 -1.18 -8.10 8.86
C LEU A 82 -0.17 -9.21 8.57
N ASP A 83 -0.13 -9.70 7.34
CA ASP A 83 0.78 -10.73 6.86
C ASP A 83 2.22 -10.20 6.77
N SER A 84 2.43 -8.96 6.32
CA SER A 84 3.76 -8.34 6.36
C SER A 84 4.23 -8.02 7.79
N ALA A 85 3.32 -7.71 8.71
CA ALA A 85 3.65 -7.55 10.12
C ALA A 85 3.91 -8.92 10.80
N LEU A 86 3.06 -9.92 10.56
CA LEU A 86 3.16 -11.27 11.13
C LEU A 86 4.38 -12.02 10.60
N SER A 87 4.69 -11.93 9.31
CA SER A 87 5.95 -12.47 8.76
C SER A 87 7.17 -11.84 9.41
N ARG A 88 7.16 -10.52 9.62
CA ARG A 88 8.25 -9.82 10.31
C ARG A 88 8.39 -10.24 11.78
N ILE A 89 7.29 -10.56 12.46
CA ILE A 89 7.30 -11.13 13.81
C ILE A 89 7.77 -12.59 13.81
N GLN A 90 7.36 -13.38 12.81
CA GLN A 90 7.75 -14.78 12.68
C GLN A 90 9.25 -14.93 12.39
N ASP A 91 9.81 -14.07 11.53
CA ASP A 91 11.25 -13.99 11.28
C ASP A 91 12.04 -13.57 12.54
N PHE A 92 11.44 -12.74 13.41
CA PHE A 92 12.06 -12.41 14.68
C PHE A 92 12.11 -13.62 15.63
N THR A 93 11.05 -14.43 15.68
CA THR A 93 11.00 -15.62 16.55
C THR A 93 11.89 -16.78 16.08
N SER A 94 12.10 -16.93 14.76
CA SER A 94 12.90 -18.04 14.21
C SER A 94 14.39 -17.89 14.53
N ASN A 95 14.90 -16.66 14.54
CA ASN A 95 16.29 -16.37 14.85
C ASN A 95 16.64 -16.50 16.34
N PHE A 96 15.65 -16.36 17.24
CA PHE A 96 15.87 -16.47 18.68
C PHE A 96 16.31 -17.89 19.09
N TRP A 97 15.63 -18.92 18.58
CA TRP A 97 15.96 -20.32 18.90
C TRP A 97 17.36 -20.75 18.41
N LEU A 98 17.77 -20.27 17.23
CA LEU A 98 19.10 -20.54 16.67
C LEU A 98 20.21 -19.87 17.49
N THR A 99 19.99 -18.63 17.94
CA THR A 99 20.97 -17.93 18.80
C THR A 99 21.11 -18.57 20.18
N ALA A 100 19.99 -19.00 20.79
CA ALA A 100 20.00 -19.66 22.09
C ALA A 100 20.67 -21.05 22.05
N LEU A 101 20.47 -21.83 20.98
CA LEU A 101 21.15 -23.12 20.81
C LEU A 101 22.67 -22.93 20.61
N SER A 102 23.07 -21.94 19.80
CA SER A 102 24.47 -21.64 19.54
C SER A 102 25.24 -21.26 20.81
N THR A 103 24.66 -20.44 21.68
CA THR A 103 25.30 -20.02 22.93
C THR A 103 25.39 -21.14 23.96
N LEU A 104 24.41 -22.04 24.00
CA LEU A 104 24.48 -23.22 24.88
C LEU A 104 25.55 -24.22 24.42
N VAL A 105 25.65 -24.46 23.11
CA VAL A 105 26.69 -25.35 22.56
C VAL A 105 28.08 -24.77 22.79
N SER A 106 28.28 -23.46 22.64
CA SER A 106 29.58 -22.84 22.89
C SER A 106 29.99 -22.89 24.36
N LEU A 107 29.06 -22.67 25.30
CA LEU A 107 29.31 -22.82 26.73
C LEU A 107 29.66 -24.27 27.11
N PHE A 108 28.97 -25.25 26.50
CA PHE A 108 29.25 -26.66 26.74
C PHE A 108 30.63 -27.09 26.23
N VAL A 109 31.01 -26.67 25.03
CA VAL A 109 32.34 -26.96 24.45
C VAL A 109 33.45 -26.31 25.28
N PHE A 110 33.24 -25.07 25.76
CA PHE A 110 34.20 -24.40 26.63
C PHE A 110 34.39 -25.12 27.96
N TRP A 111 33.30 -25.60 28.58
CA TRP A 111 33.37 -26.35 29.83
C TRP A 111 34.10 -27.69 29.66
N PHE A 112 33.85 -28.40 28.56
CA PHE A 112 34.53 -29.67 28.26
C PHE A 112 36.05 -29.53 28.08
N PHE A 113 36.53 -28.39 27.57
CA PHE A 113 37.96 -28.14 27.35
C PHE A 113 38.72 -27.69 28.61
N MET A 114 37.99 -27.29 29.66
CA MET A 114 38.52 -26.86 30.96
C MET A 114 38.53 -27.96 32.03
N LEU A 115 38.09 -29.17 31.67
CA LEU A 115 38.12 -30.38 32.51
C LEU A 115 39.30 -31.27 32.11
#